data_AF-A0A7V8VKL7-F1
#
_entry.id   AF-A0A7V8VKL7-F1
#
_cell.length_a   1.000
_cell.length_b   1.000
_cell.length_c   1.000
_cell.angle_alpha   90.00
_cell.angle_beta   90.00
_cell.angle_gamma   90.00
#
_symmetry.space_group_name_H-M   'P 1'
#
loop_
_entity.id
_entity.type
_entity.pdbx_description
1 polymer ?
#
loop_
_entity_poly.entity_id
_entity_poly.type
_entity_poly.pdbx_seq_one_letter_code
_entity_poly.pdbx_strand_id
1 'polypeptide(L)' 'MPYFWTEMFDLRLEFVGDFSLRPTRVALQGTYARKKFVARYYQGDRLRALLLSQAAPREVEAAKAELRTALGK' A
#
# COMPACT_ATOMS: atom_id res chain seq x y z
N MET A 1 5.41 -0.08 12.28
CA MET A 1 5.16 0.63 11.01
C MET A 1 3.71 1.07 11.00
N PRO A 2 3.38 2.32 10.60
CA PRO A 2 2.00 2.77 10.59
C PRO A 2 1.14 1.88 9.71
N TYR A 3 -0.05 1.57 10.19
CA TYR A 3 -1.03 0.76 9.50
C TYR A 3 -2.42 1.26 9.87
N PHE A 4 -3.27 1.38 8.86
CA PHE A 4 -4.66 1.77 8.99
C PHE A 4 -5.45 1.02 7.93
N TRP A 5 -6.73 0.76 8.20
CA TRP A 5 -7.64 0.22 7.20
C TRP A 5 -8.97 0.94 7.29
N THR A 6 -9.66 1.00 6.16
CA THR A 6 -11.02 1.52 6.10
C THR A 6 -11.81 0.72 5.07
N GLU A 7 -13.12 0.78 5.22
CA GLU A 7 -14.06 0.19 4.29
C GLU A 7 -15.07 1.27 3.90
N MET A 8 -15.19 1.52 2.61
CA MET A 8 -16.18 2.45 2.07
C MET A 8 -16.98 1.73 1.00
N PHE A 9 -18.29 1.63 1.19
CA PHE A 9 -19.16 0.78 0.38
C PHE A 9 -18.63 -0.66 0.37
N ASP A 10 -18.35 -1.23 -0.80
CA ASP A 10 -17.79 -2.58 -0.98
C ASP A 10 -16.28 -2.58 -1.26
N LEU A 11 -15.61 -1.47 -0.98
CA LEU A 11 -14.17 -1.30 -1.17
C LEU A 11 -13.46 -1.27 0.19
N ARG A 12 -12.76 -2.35 0.51
CA ARG A 12 -11.82 -2.42 1.63
C ARG A 12 -10.44 -1.95 1.19
N LEU A 13 -9.89 -0.99 1.93
CA LEU A 13 -8.59 -0.39 1.69
C LEU A 13 -7.67 -0.57 2.88
N GLU A 14 -6.46 -1.05 2.61
CA GLU A 14 -5.41 -1.35 3.58
C GLU A 14 -4.24 -0.40 3.32
N PHE A 15 -3.96 0.49 4.28
CA PHE A 15 -2.90 1.49 4.21
C PHE A 15 -1.71 1.01 5.04
N VAL A 16 -0.58 0.75 4.39
CA VAL A 16 0.64 0.24 5.01
C VAL A 16 1.75 1.25 4.81
N GLY A 17 2.28 1.86 5.88
CA GLY A 17 3.40 2.79 5.81
C GLY A 17 3.06 4.26 5.98
N ASP A 18 3.97 5.11 5.55
CA ASP A 18 3.94 6.56 5.77
C ASP A 18 3.42 7.30 4.52
N PHE A 19 2.22 7.86 4.64
CA PHE A 19 1.55 8.67 3.61
C PHE A 19 1.62 10.18 3.88
N SER A 20 2.39 10.63 4.90
CA SER A 20 2.47 12.05 5.25
C SER A 20 3.22 12.90 4.23
N LEU A 21 4.10 12.26 3.46
CA LEU A 21 4.90 12.91 2.41
C LEU A 21 4.24 12.75 1.05
N ARG A 22 4.29 13.80 0.24
CA ARG A 22 3.85 13.73 -1.16
C ARG A 22 4.75 12.75 -1.92
N PRO A 23 4.20 11.73 -2.60
CA PRO A 23 4.98 10.81 -3.40
C PRO A 23 5.57 11.51 -4.63
N THR A 24 6.77 11.11 -5.04
CA THR A 24 7.36 11.50 -6.33
C THR A 24 6.89 10.57 -7.46
N ARG A 25 6.54 9.33 -7.12
CA ARG A 25 6.03 8.32 -8.05
C ARG A 25 5.04 7.41 -7.34
N VAL A 26 3.97 7.04 -8.05
CA VAL A 26 3.04 6.00 -7.63
C VAL A 26 3.02 4.90 -8.70
N ALA A 27 3.34 3.67 -8.32
CA ALA A 27 3.22 2.51 -9.20
C ALA A 27 1.94 1.76 -8.89
N LEU A 28 1.01 1.74 -9.84
CA LEU A 28 -0.26 1.03 -9.72
C LEU A 28 -0.18 -0.34 -10.39
N GLN A 29 -0.53 -1.38 -9.65
CA GLN A 29 -0.67 -2.73 -10.15
C GLN A 29 -2.12 -3.18 -10.00
N GLY A 30 -2.71 -3.74 -11.05
CA GLY A 30 -4.12 -4.11 -11.10
C GLY A 30 -4.98 -3.03 -11.75
N THR A 31 -6.30 -3.16 -11.65
CA THR A 31 -7.25 -2.25 -12.31
C THR A 31 -8.38 -1.87 -11.36
N TYR A 32 -8.78 -0.59 -11.43
CA TYR A 32 -9.86 -0.06 -10.60
C TYR A 32 -11.20 -0.77 -10.85
N ALA A 33 -11.47 -1.16 -12.11
CA ALA A 33 -12.71 -1.86 -12.50
C ALA A 33 -12.95 -3.17 -11.73
N ARG A 34 -11.87 -3.83 -11.27
CA ARG A 34 -11.97 -5.07 -10.48
C ARG A 34 -11.92 -4.84 -8.97
N LYS A 35 -11.85 -3.58 -8.52
CA LYS A 35 -11.71 -3.16 -7.11
C LYS A 35 -10.52 -3.81 -6.40
N LYS A 36 -9.61 -4.46 -7.13
CA LYS A 36 -8.41 -5.11 -6.61
C LYS A 36 -7.18 -4.52 -7.30
N PHE A 37 -6.45 -3.72 -6.55
CA PHE A 37 -5.24 -3.07 -6.98
C PHE A 37 -4.29 -2.86 -5.80
N VAL A 38 -3.02 -2.63 -6.12
CA VAL A 38 -1.98 -2.22 -5.18
C VAL A 38 -1.34 -0.96 -5.73
N ALA A 39 -1.32 0.11 -4.95
CA ALA A 39 -0.60 1.33 -5.25
C ALA A 39 0.61 1.45 -4.33
N ARG A 40 1.81 1.49 -4.92
CA ARG A 40 3.09 1.67 -4.21
C ARG A 40 3.54 3.12 -4.31
N TYR A 41 3.80 3.74 -3.17
CA TYR A 41 4.14 5.15 -3.04
C TYR A 41 5.64 5.30 -2.77
N TYR A 42 6.32 6.02 -3.65
CA TYR A 42 7.76 6.23 -3.60
C TYR A 42 8.11 7.70 -3.34
N GLN A 43 9.21 7.90 -2.63
CA GLN A 43 9.91 9.17 -2.51
C GLN A 43 11.32 8.98 -3.06
N GLY A 44 11.60 9.54 -4.24
CA GLY A 44 12.71 9.09 -5.07
C GLY A 44 12.54 7.62 -5.43
N ASP A 45 13.57 6.81 -5.17
CA ASP A 45 13.54 5.36 -5.39
C ASP A 45 13.11 4.56 -4.15
N ARG A 46 12.92 5.22 -3.00
CA ARG A 46 12.57 4.54 -1.75
C ARG A 46 11.07 4.31 -1.65
N LEU A 47 10.66 3.07 -1.44
CA LEU A 47 9.29 2.71 -1.11
C LEU A 47 8.95 3.21 0.31
N ARG A 48 7.84 3.95 0.45
CA ARG A 48 7.41 4.59 1.71
C ARG A 48 6.08 4.07 2.23
N ALA A 49 5.20 3.70 1.31
CA ALA A 49 3.87 3.25 1.62
C ALA A 49 3.28 2.36 0.51
N LEU A 50 2.33 1.51 0.90
CA LEU A 50 1.51 0.70 0.01
C LEU A 50 0.04 0.88 0.39
N LEU A 51 -0.81 1.08 -0.61
CA LEU A 51 -2.26 1.01 -0.49
C LEU A 51 -2.71 -0.26 -1.22
N LEU A 52 -3.37 -1.17 -0.52
CA LEU A 52 -3.93 -2.38 -1.10
C LEU A 52 -5.45 -2.31 -1.05
N SER A 53 -6.13 -2.75 -2.10
CA SER A 53 -7.58 -2.91 -2.10
C SER A 53 -8.00 -4.37 -2.16
N GLN A 54 -9.04 -4.73 -1.40
CA GLN A 54 -9.59 -6.09 -1.33
C GLN A 54 -8.49 -7.15 -1.08
N ALA A 55 -7.51 -6.81 -0.24
CA ALA A 55 -6.38 -7.67 0.06
C ALA A 55 -6.73 -8.66 1.17
N ALA A 56 -6.34 -9.93 0.98
CA ALA A 56 -6.39 -10.92 2.03
C ALA A 56 -5.35 -10.60 3.13
N PRO A 57 -5.54 -11.06 4.38
CA PRO A 57 -4.61 -10.80 5.47
C PRO A 57 -3.14 -11.15 5.13
N ARG A 58 -2.91 -12.26 4.42
CA ARG A 58 -1.57 -12.66 3.96
C ARG A 58 -0.91 -11.65 3.02
N GLU A 59 -1.69 -10.96 2.18
CA GLU A 59 -1.21 -9.94 1.24
C GLU A 59 -0.82 -8.67 2.02
N VAL A 60 -1.57 -8.33 3.07
CA VAL A 60 -1.23 -7.21 3.98
C VAL A 60 0.06 -7.48 4.73
N GLU A 61 0.25 -8.70 5.26
CA GLU A 61 1.50 -9.08 5.93
C GLU A 61 2.69 -9.11 4.97
N ALA A 62 2.50 -9.58 3.74
CA ALA A 62 3.52 -9.50 2.70
C ALA A 62 3.92 -8.05 2.37
N ALA A 63 2.94 -7.14 2.27
CA ALA A 63 3.22 -5.70 2.08
C ALA A 63 3.95 -5.09 3.27
N LYS A 64 3.62 -5.51 4.50
CA LYS A 64 4.35 -5.06 5.70
C LYS A 64 5.81 -5.54 5.68
N ALA A 65 6.06 -6.77 5.22
CA ALA A 65 7.40 -7.31 5.05
C ALA A 65 8.18 -6.55 3.96
N GLU A 66 7.57 -6.36 2.78
CA GLU A 66 8.14 -5.60 1.65
C GLU A 66 8.60 -4.20 2.10
N LEU A 67 7.72 -3.47 2.79
CA LEU A 67 8.04 -2.13 3.25
C LEU A 67 9.09 -2.12 4.37
N ARG A 68 9.10 -3.11 5.26
CA ARG A 68 10.15 -3.24 6.29
C ARG A 68 11.53 -3.40 5.64
N THR A 69 11.64 -4.29 4.64
CA THR A 69 12.88 -4.48 3.86
C THR A 69 13.29 -3.20 3.14
N ALA A 70 12.36 -2.50 2.48
CA ALA A 70 12.66 -1.24 1.78
C ALA A 70 13.09 -0.10 2.73
N LEU A 71 12.66 -0.15 4.00
CA LEU A 71 13.09 0.80 5.01
C LEU A 71 14.44 0.43 5.64
N GLY A 72 15.01 -0.75 5.35
CA GLY A 72 16.23 -1.25 5.97
C GLY A 72 16.04 -1.61 7.44
N LYS A 73 14.85 -2.06 7.81
CA LYS A 73 14.44 -2.43 9.19
C LYS A 73 14.05 -3.89 9.28
#